data_AF-A0A078LWF2-F1
#
_entry.id   AF-A0A078LWF2-F1
#
_cell.length_a   1.000
_cell.length_b   1.000
_cell.length_c   1.000
_cell.angle_alpha   90.00
_cell.angle_beta   90.00
_cell.angle_gamma   90.00
#
_symmetry.space_group_name_H-M   'P 1'
#
loop_
_entity.id
_entity.type
_entity.pdbx_description
1 polymer ?
#
loop_
_entity_poly.entity_id
_entity_poly.type
_entity_poly.pdbx_seq_one_letter_code
_entity_poly.pdbx_strand_id
1 'polypeptide(L)'
;MTIRNWIKFFFVASLIGGAVNGVFSLIIRWDFFQPYVTAGEWGEFFAAFAWMIFLGITMSVIAQAGFFAYLTLHQVAVNIFRSLTLWNWVQLLLIIIALVDVIAFRFIPQADTTKDWIVYSVLIIVLVGGSVLTAMKKVKMTGKKHVLISALFFMIVITTLEWTIALMGRDAKIDEYVALLLFPLLAVNAFQLLMLPKYNEQSEIDRKRLDERRKARKQQA
;
A
#
# COMPACT_ATOMS: atom_id res chain seq x y z
N MET A 1 -4.60 18.47 -4.56
CA MET A 1 -5.18 18.45 -3.20
C MET A 1 -4.79 19.69 -2.41
N THR A 2 -5.63 20.16 -1.48
CA THR A 2 -5.26 21.18 -0.48
C THR A 2 -4.49 20.54 0.66
N ILE A 3 -3.70 21.31 1.41
CA ILE A 3 -2.88 20.79 2.51
C ILE A 3 -3.75 20.12 3.59
N ARG A 4 -4.94 20.67 3.87
CA ARG A 4 -5.89 20.12 4.84
C ARG A 4 -6.34 18.70 4.46
N ASN A 5 -6.67 18.49 3.18
CA ASN A 5 -7.13 17.17 2.72
C ASN A 5 -5.97 16.20 2.56
N TRP A 6 -4.77 16.70 2.22
CA TRP A 6 -3.55 15.90 2.20
C TRP A 6 -3.19 15.37 3.59
N ILE A 7 -3.22 16.22 4.62
CA ILE A 7 -3.00 15.80 6.00
C ILE A 7 -4.00 14.71 6.42
N LYS A 8 -5.29 14.88 6.11
CA LYS A 8 -6.31 13.87 6.41
C LYS A 8 -6.05 12.54 5.69
N PHE A 9 -5.70 12.61 4.40
CA PHE A 9 -5.39 11.42 3.61
C PHE A 9 -4.17 10.69 4.17
N PHE A 10 -3.13 11.43 4.54
CA PHE A 10 -1.91 10.91 5.15
C PHE A 10 -2.20 10.18 6.47
N PHE A 11 -2.88 10.84 7.40
CA PHE A 11 -3.19 10.24 8.70
C PHE A 11 -4.11 9.02 8.58
N VAL A 12 -5.11 9.05 7.70
CA VAL A 12 -5.98 7.88 7.50
C VAL A 12 -5.19 6.70 6.91
N ALA A 13 -4.33 6.94 5.92
CA ALA A 13 -3.45 5.91 5.39
C ALA A 13 -2.54 5.33 6.48
N SER A 14 -1.96 6.19 7.33
CA SER A 14 -1.11 5.74 8.44
C SER A 14 -1.85 4.95 9.51
N LEU A 15 -3.06 5.35 9.87
CA LEU A 15 -3.90 4.59 10.78
C LEU A 15 -4.28 3.22 10.18
N ILE A 16 -4.57 3.15 8.88
CA ILE A 16 -4.83 1.88 8.18
C ILE A 16 -3.61 0.97 8.26
N GLY A 17 -2.41 1.48 7.91
CA GLY A 17 -1.18 0.69 7.99
C GLY A 17 -0.90 0.18 9.40
N GLY A 18 -1.01 1.04 10.41
CA GLY A 18 -0.82 0.66 11.81
C GLY A 18 -1.85 -0.35 12.30
N ALA A 19 -3.13 -0.14 12.03
CA ALA A 19 -4.20 -1.03 12.46
C ALA A 19 -4.09 -2.41 11.78
N VAL A 20 -3.86 -2.45 10.48
CA VAL A 20 -3.68 -3.70 9.73
C VAL A 20 -2.48 -4.46 10.28
N ASN A 21 -1.33 -3.81 10.42
CA ASN A 21 -0.14 -4.47 10.96
C ASN A 21 -0.33 -4.98 12.39
N GLY A 22 -0.95 -4.17 13.25
CA GLY A 22 -1.29 -4.57 14.62
C GLY A 22 -2.16 -5.82 14.65
N VAL A 23 -3.28 -5.82 13.93
CA VAL A 23 -4.21 -6.96 13.89
C VAL A 23 -3.53 -8.22 13.35
N PHE A 24 -2.83 -8.12 12.21
CA PHE A 24 -2.14 -9.28 11.64
C PHE A 24 -0.97 -9.76 12.50
N SER A 25 -0.31 -8.88 13.26
CA SER A 25 0.75 -9.27 14.20
C SER A 25 0.26 -10.19 15.32
N LEU A 26 -0.95 -9.99 15.82
CA LEU A 26 -1.54 -10.87 16.84
C LEU A 26 -1.85 -12.26 16.29
N ILE A 27 -2.17 -12.35 14.99
CA ILE A 27 -2.53 -13.62 14.34
C ILE A 27 -1.28 -14.39 13.90
N ILE A 28 -0.37 -13.71 13.21
CA ILE A 28 0.80 -14.32 12.59
C ILE A 28 1.92 -14.55 13.60
N ARG A 29 2.13 -13.60 14.52
CA ARG A 29 3.22 -13.65 15.50
C ARG A 29 2.71 -13.93 16.91
N TRP A 30 1.69 -14.79 17.03
CA TRP A 30 1.13 -15.13 18.33
C TRP A 30 2.18 -15.68 19.29
N ASP A 31 3.14 -16.48 18.80
CA ASP A 31 4.23 -17.03 19.60
C ASP A 31 5.13 -15.95 20.23
N PHE A 32 5.18 -14.75 19.64
CA PHE A 32 5.87 -13.60 20.22
C PHE A 32 5.05 -12.93 21.34
N PHE A 33 3.72 -12.98 21.28
CA PHE A 33 2.82 -12.35 22.25
C PHE A 33 2.43 -13.28 23.40
N GLN A 34 2.38 -14.59 23.15
CA GLN A 34 1.89 -15.61 24.06
C GLN A 34 2.65 -15.66 25.40
N PRO A 35 3.99 -15.51 25.46
CA PRO A 35 4.73 -15.52 26.72
C PRO A 35 4.27 -14.43 27.70
N TYR A 36 4.06 -13.20 27.22
CA TYR A 36 3.60 -12.07 28.03
C TYR A 36 2.22 -12.32 28.63
N VAL A 37 1.32 -12.94 27.86
CA VAL A 37 -0.03 -13.29 28.32
C VAL A 37 0.04 -14.35 29.40
N THR A 38 0.87 -15.38 29.23
CA THR A 38 1.02 -16.44 30.24
C THR A 38 1.71 -15.99 31.51
N ALA A 39 2.63 -15.03 31.42
CA ALA A 39 3.32 -14.44 32.57
C ALA A 39 2.46 -13.39 33.30
N GLY A 40 1.32 -12.97 32.73
CA GLY A 40 0.49 -11.90 33.28
C GLY A 40 1.07 -10.50 33.06
N GLU A 41 2.06 -10.37 32.18
CA GLU A 41 2.81 -9.14 31.88
C GLU A 41 2.08 -8.28 30.83
N TRP A 42 0.87 -7.83 31.17
CA TRP A 42 0.03 -7.06 30.24
C TRP A 42 0.66 -5.75 29.75
N GLY A 43 1.51 -5.11 30.57
CA GLY A 43 2.25 -3.92 30.17
C GLY A 43 3.19 -4.18 28.98
N GLU A 44 3.91 -5.30 29.01
CA GLU A 44 4.82 -5.69 27.93
C GLU A 44 4.05 -6.11 26.68
N PHE A 45 2.93 -6.81 26.84
CA PHE A 45 2.03 -7.13 25.74
C PHE A 45 1.56 -5.87 25.00
N PHE A 46 1.07 -4.85 25.71
CA PHE A 46 0.60 -3.61 25.08
C PHE A 46 1.74 -2.80 24.47
N ALA A 47 2.92 -2.80 25.08
CA ALA A 47 4.11 -2.15 24.50
C ALA A 47 4.54 -2.83 23.20
N ALA A 48 4.60 -4.17 23.18
CA ALA A 48 4.89 -4.97 22.01
C ALA A 48 3.84 -4.77 20.90
N PHE A 49 2.57 -4.70 21.26
CA PHE A 49 1.48 -4.45 20.31
C PHE A 49 1.55 -3.03 19.73
N ALA A 50 1.80 -2.02 20.57
CA ALA A 50 2.02 -0.64 20.12
C ALA A 50 3.22 -0.54 19.18
N TRP A 51 4.29 -1.31 19.43
CA TRP A 51 5.44 -1.41 18.53
C TRP A 51 5.05 -1.99 17.16
N MET A 52 4.20 -3.02 17.12
CA MET A 52 3.68 -3.53 15.84
C MET A 52 2.83 -2.49 15.11
N ILE A 53 1.99 -1.73 15.80
CA ILE A 53 1.25 -0.63 15.17
C ILE A 53 2.20 0.42 14.59
N PHE A 54 3.24 0.80 15.34
CA PHE A 54 4.24 1.77 14.89
C PHE A 54 5.00 1.29 13.63
N LEU A 55 5.34 0.00 13.56
CA LEU A 55 5.91 -0.60 12.34
C LEU A 55 4.96 -0.50 11.15
N GLY A 56 3.66 -0.75 11.35
CA GLY A 56 2.65 -0.60 10.31
C GLY A 56 2.48 0.85 9.82
N ILE A 57 2.58 1.82 10.73
CA ILE A 57 2.61 3.25 10.38
C ILE A 57 3.83 3.56 9.51
N THR A 58 5.00 3.05 9.86
CA THR A 58 6.22 3.25 9.07
C THR A 58 6.07 2.68 7.66
N MET A 59 5.51 1.47 7.52
CA MET A 59 5.21 0.88 6.20
C MET A 59 4.21 1.72 5.41
N SER A 60 3.21 2.31 6.08
CA SER A 60 2.29 3.24 5.41
C SER A 60 3.02 4.44 4.81
N VAL A 61 4.08 4.95 5.43
CA VAL A 61 4.81 6.12 4.94
C VAL A 61 5.61 5.75 3.70
N ILE A 62 6.20 4.54 3.67
CA ILE A 62 6.86 3.99 2.49
C ILE A 62 5.87 3.86 1.33
N ALA A 63 4.72 3.21 1.56
CA ALA A 63 3.64 3.10 0.57
C ALA A 63 3.16 4.46 0.07
N GLN A 64 3.07 5.44 0.98
CA GLN A 64 2.67 6.79 0.62
C GLN A 64 3.66 7.48 -0.32
N ALA A 65 4.96 7.36 -0.05
CA ALA A 65 5.99 7.87 -0.93
C ALA A 65 5.96 7.17 -2.30
N GLY A 66 5.86 5.84 -2.31
CA GLY A 66 5.79 5.04 -3.53
C GLY A 66 4.57 5.35 -4.38
N PHE A 67 3.39 5.58 -3.78
CA PHE A 67 2.19 6.00 -4.50
C PHE A 67 2.35 7.33 -5.22
N PHE A 68 2.88 8.37 -4.55
CA PHE A 68 3.07 9.67 -5.19
C PHE A 68 4.19 9.63 -6.25
N ALA A 69 5.24 8.86 -6.02
CA ALA A 69 6.26 8.58 -7.02
C ALA A 69 5.65 7.90 -8.26
N TYR A 70 4.77 6.91 -8.07
CA TYR A 70 4.06 6.24 -9.15
C TYR A 70 3.17 7.18 -9.95
N LEU A 71 2.39 8.05 -9.30
CA LEU A 71 1.54 9.02 -10.02
C LEU A 71 2.38 9.92 -10.94
N THR A 72 3.56 10.31 -10.48
CA THR A 72 4.51 11.14 -11.26
C THR A 72 5.11 10.33 -12.41
N LEU A 73 5.61 9.12 -12.12
CA LEU A 73 6.17 8.20 -13.11
C LEU A 73 5.15 7.87 -14.20
N HIS A 74 3.90 7.60 -13.83
CA HIS A 74 2.82 7.29 -14.77
C HIS A 74 2.58 8.45 -15.74
N GLN A 75 2.51 9.69 -15.24
CA GLN A 75 2.33 10.87 -16.08
C GLN A 75 3.52 11.07 -17.04
N VAL A 76 4.75 10.96 -16.52
CA VAL A 76 5.97 11.09 -17.33
C VAL A 76 6.05 9.99 -18.38
N ALA A 77 5.76 8.74 -18.02
CA ALA A 77 5.80 7.59 -18.91
C ALA A 77 4.79 7.74 -20.06
N VAL A 78 3.54 8.12 -19.77
CA VAL A 78 2.53 8.33 -20.83
C VAL A 78 2.98 9.42 -21.81
N ASN A 79 3.63 10.47 -21.34
CA ASN A 79 4.18 11.54 -22.19
C ASN A 79 5.36 11.05 -23.05
N ILE A 80 6.24 10.19 -22.51
CA ILE A 80 7.38 9.62 -23.23
C ILE A 80 6.92 8.65 -24.31
N PHE A 81 6.05 7.71 -23.96
CA PHE A 81 5.56 6.68 -24.89
C PHE A 81 4.56 7.24 -25.92
N ARG A 82 4.06 8.48 -25.70
CA ARG A 82 3.08 9.19 -26.55
C ARG A 82 1.78 8.43 -26.80
N SER A 83 1.57 7.29 -26.15
CA SER A 83 0.42 6.41 -26.29
C SER A 83 0.14 5.66 -24.99
N LEU A 84 -1.11 5.74 -24.55
CA LEU A 84 -1.59 5.00 -23.37
C LEU A 84 -1.59 3.49 -23.61
N THR A 85 -1.83 3.04 -24.84
CA THR A 85 -1.86 1.60 -25.17
C THR A 85 -0.47 0.98 -25.08
N LEU A 86 0.55 1.68 -25.60
CA LEU A 86 1.94 1.22 -25.52
C LEU A 86 2.41 1.16 -24.07
N TRP A 87 2.10 2.19 -23.28
CA TRP A 87 2.43 2.20 -21.85
C TRP A 87 1.75 1.05 -21.09
N ASN A 88 0.48 0.76 -21.38
CA ASN A 88 -0.23 -0.36 -20.77
C ASN A 88 0.43 -1.72 -21.10
N TRP A 89 0.96 -1.90 -22.31
CA TRP A 89 1.71 -3.12 -22.67
C TRP A 89 3.00 -3.26 -21.86
N VAL A 90 3.74 -2.16 -21.70
CA VAL A 90 4.94 -2.12 -20.85
C VAL A 90 4.57 -2.45 -19.40
N GLN A 91 3.49 -1.88 -18.87
CA GLN A 91 3.01 -2.19 -17.54
C GLN A 91 2.67 -3.68 -17.37
N LEU A 92 2.03 -4.30 -18.36
CA LEU A 92 1.70 -5.72 -18.33
C LEU A 92 2.95 -6.59 -18.30
N LEU A 93 3.95 -6.26 -19.13
CA LEU A 93 5.25 -6.94 -19.11
C LEU A 93 5.93 -6.80 -17.74
N LEU A 94 5.95 -5.60 -17.16
CA LEU A 94 6.55 -5.35 -15.86
C LEU A 94 5.81 -6.06 -14.72
N ILE A 95 4.49 -6.23 -14.80
CA ILE A 95 3.72 -7.07 -13.86
C ILE A 95 4.24 -8.51 -13.91
N ILE A 96 4.39 -9.09 -15.10
CA ILE A 96 4.90 -10.46 -15.25
C ILE A 96 6.30 -10.56 -14.67
N ILE A 97 7.19 -9.62 -15.01
CA ILE A 97 8.56 -9.60 -14.50
C ILE A 97 8.57 -9.51 -12.96
N ALA A 98 7.77 -8.63 -12.37
CA ALA A 98 7.71 -8.48 -10.92
C ALA A 98 7.19 -9.73 -10.20
N LEU A 99 6.21 -10.43 -10.77
CA LEU A 99 5.70 -11.69 -10.22
C LEU A 99 6.73 -12.80 -10.34
N VAL A 100 7.42 -12.91 -11.48
CA VAL A 100 8.52 -13.86 -11.67
C VAL A 100 9.65 -13.55 -10.70
N ASP A 101 10.02 -12.28 -10.50
CA ASP A 101 11.06 -11.88 -9.56
C ASP A 101 10.76 -12.37 -8.14
N VAL A 102 9.54 -12.08 -7.67
CA VAL A 102 9.09 -12.47 -6.34
C VAL A 102 9.10 -13.99 -6.17
N ILE A 103 8.55 -14.72 -7.15
CA ILE A 103 8.44 -16.18 -7.02
C ILE A 103 9.83 -16.82 -7.15
N ALA A 104 10.53 -16.55 -8.25
CA ALA A 104 11.73 -17.27 -8.62
C ALA A 104 12.97 -16.88 -7.80
N PHE A 105 13.15 -15.59 -7.52
CA PHE A 105 14.35 -15.11 -6.82
C PHE A 105 14.15 -14.91 -5.32
N ARG A 106 12.90 -14.79 -4.84
CA ARG A 106 12.64 -14.56 -3.41
C ARG A 106 12.04 -15.78 -2.74
N PHE A 107 10.96 -16.34 -3.28
CA PHE A 107 10.26 -17.44 -2.61
C PHE A 107 10.96 -18.78 -2.78
N ILE A 108 11.26 -19.19 -4.02
CA ILE A 108 11.88 -20.50 -4.30
C ILE A 108 13.18 -20.72 -3.49
N PRO A 109 14.13 -19.77 -3.42
CA PRO A 109 15.39 -19.99 -2.71
C PRO A 109 15.26 -20.06 -1.18
N GLN A 110 14.10 -19.68 -0.63
CA GLN A 110 13.84 -19.60 0.81
C GLN A 110 12.76 -20.61 1.24
N ALA A 111 12.31 -21.47 0.34
CA ALA A 111 11.23 -22.42 0.57
C ALA A 111 11.79 -23.81 0.90
N ASP A 112 12.44 -23.92 2.06
CA ASP A 112 13.10 -25.14 2.52
C ASP A 112 12.11 -26.18 3.06
N THR A 113 10.98 -25.73 3.61
CA THR A 113 9.95 -26.60 4.19
C THR A 113 8.59 -26.49 3.51
N THR A 114 7.74 -27.50 3.68
CA THR A 114 6.33 -27.45 3.22
C THR A 114 5.57 -26.26 3.82
N LYS A 115 5.89 -25.87 5.07
CA LYS A 115 5.27 -24.71 5.72
C LYS A 115 5.61 -23.42 4.98
N ASP A 116 6.86 -23.26 4.54
CA ASP A 116 7.31 -22.07 3.81
C ASP A 116 6.59 -21.94 2.46
N TRP A 117 6.46 -23.05 1.72
CA TRP A 117 5.69 -23.10 0.48
C TRP A 117 4.22 -22.70 0.66
N ILE A 118 3.58 -23.13 1.76
CA ILE A 118 2.21 -22.73 2.08
C ILE A 118 2.15 -21.22 2.35
N VAL A 119 3.06 -20.69 3.18
CA VAL A 119 3.11 -19.25 3.50
C VAL A 119 3.32 -18.42 2.24
N TYR A 120 4.29 -18.75 1.40
CA TYR A 120 4.55 -18.02 0.16
C TYR A 120 3.41 -18.11 -0.85
N SER A 121 2.73 -19.26 -0.93
CA SER A 121 1.53 -19.43 -1.74
C SER A 121 0.39 -18.53 -1.25
N VAL A 122 0.21 -18.40 0.06
CA VAL A 122 -0.78 -17.48 0.63
C VAL A 122 -0.41 -16.03 0.32
N LEU A 123 0.86 -15.64 0.48
CA LEU A 123 1.31 -14.27 0.18
C LEU A 123 1.09 -13.88 -1.27
N ILE A 124 1.41 -14.75 -2.23
CA ILE A 124 1.18 -14.45 -3.65
C ILE A 124 -0.31 -14.35 -3.97
N ILE A 125 -1.15 -15.23 -3.39
CA ILE A 125 -2.61 -15.18 -3.55
C ILE A 125 -3.16 -13.87 -2.97
N VAL A 126 -2.68 -13.45 -1.80
CA VAL A 126 -3.10 -12.19 -1.17
C VAL A 126 -2.67 -10.99 -2.02
N LEU A 127 -1.42 -10.94 -2.49
CA LEU A 127 -0.91 -9.87 -3.34
C LEU A 127 -1.72 -9.77 -4.64
N VAL A 128 -1.82 -10.87 -5.39
CA VAL A 128 -2.50 -10.89 -6.70
C VAL A 128 -4.00 -10.70 -6.53
N GLY A 129 -4.63 -11.42 -5.60
CA GLY A 129 -6.05 -11.34 -5.32
C GLY A 129 -6.47 -9.95 -4.84
N GLY A 130 -5.74 -9.38 -3.87
CA GLY A 130 -5.98 -8.01 -3.39
C GLY A 130 -5.76 -6.97 -4.48
N SER A 131 -4.77 -7.16 -5.36
CA SER A 131 -4.54 -6.30 -6.51
C SER A 131 -5.69 -6.33 -7.50
N VAL A 132 -6.16 -7.52 -7.87
CA VAL A 132 -7.29 -7.71 -8.80
C VAL A 132 -8.57 -7.13 -8.22
N LEU A 133 -8.90 -7.44 -6.98
CA LEU A 133 -10.09 -6.91 -6.31
C LEU A 133 -10.08 -5.38 -6.25
N THR A 134 -8.94 -4.79 -5.90
CA THR A 134 -8.77 -3.33 -5.85
C THR A 134 -8.90 -2.71 -7.24
N ALA A 135 -8.25 -3.29 -8.24
CA ALA A 135 -8.32 -2.81 -9.62
C ALA A 135 -9.74 -2.90 -10.20
N MET A 136 -10.45 -4.00 -9.95
CA MET A 136 -11.86 -4.15 -10.35
C MET A 136 -12.75 -3.12 -9.66
N LYS A 137 -12.56 -2.89 -8.35
CA LYS A 137 -13.28 -1.86 -7.60
C LYS A 137 -12.99 -0.47 -8.18
N LYS A 138 -11.74 -0.18 -8.54
CA LYS A 138 -11.35 1.08 -9.19
C LYS A 138 -12.04 1.29 -10.54
N VAL A 139 -12.11 0.25 -11.37
CA VAL A 139 -12.85 0.30 -12.65
C VAL A 139 -14.34 0.56 -12.40
N LYS A 140 -14.96 -0.15 -11.46
CA LYS A 140 -16.38 0.05 -11.11
C LYS A 140 -16.66 1.47 -10.63
N MET A 141 -15.77 2.06 -9.84
CA MET A 141 -15.90 3.44 -9.34
C MET A 141 -15.74 4.51 -10.43
N THR A 142 -14.93 4.24 -11.46
CA THR A 142 -14.59 5.24 -12.48
C THR A 142 -15.33 5.06 -13.80
N GLY A 143 -15.92 3.89 -14.05
CA GLY A 143 -16.52 3.50 -15.33
C GLY A 143 -15.50 3.30 -16.46
N LYS A 144 -14.20 3.44 -16.19
CA LYS A 144 -13.14 3.49 -17.20
C LYS A 144 -12.34 2.19 -17.23
N LYS A 145 -12.58 1.34 -18.23
CA LYS A 145 -11.88 0.04 -18.38
C LYS A 145 -10.36 0.18 -18.53
N HIS A 146 -9.89 1.25 -19.16
CA HIS A 146 -8.45 1.49 -19.39
C HIS A 146 -7.64 1.71 -18.10
N VAL A 147 -8.30 1.96 -16.96
CA VAL A 147 -7.63 2.15 -15.66
C VAL A 147 -7.21 0.82 -15.03
N LEU A 148 -7.74 -0.31 -15.52
CA LEU A 148 -7.49 -1.63 -14.93
C LEU A 148 -5.99 -1.98 -14.89
N ILE A 149 -5.29 -1.81 -16.02
CA ILE A 149 -3.88 -2.19 -16.13
C ILE A 149 -3.02 -1.29 -15.25
N SER A 150 -3.24 0.03 -15.28
CA SER A 150 -2.55 0.97 -14.40
C SER A 150 -2.79 0.70 -12.91
N ALA A 151 -3.98 0.22 -12.55
CA ALA A 151 -4.31 -0.16 -11.18
C ALA A 151 -3.61 -1.46 -10.77
N LEU A 152 -3.62 -2.48 -11.63
CA LEU A 152 -2.91 -3.75 -11.40
C LEU A 152 -1.40 -3.52 -11.29
N PHE A 153 -0.84 -2.70 -12.19
CA PHE A 153 0.58 -2.36 -12.17
C PHE A 153 0.96 -1.72 -10.85
N PHE A 154 0.20 -0.72 -10.39
CA PHE A 154 0.45 -0.09 -9.10
C PHE A 154 0.36 -1.10 -7.96
N MET A 155 -0.74 -1.85 -7.89
CA MET A 155 -0.99 -2.77 -6.79
C MET A 155 -0.01 -3.96 -6.74
N ILE A 156 0.53 -4.40 -7.88
CA ILE A 156 1.49 -5.51 -7.93
C ILE A 156 2.91 -4.98 -7.92
N VAL A 157 3.32 -4.23 -8.95
CA VAL A 157 4.71 -3.84 -9.16
C VAL A 157 5.17 -2.88 -8.07
N ILE A 158 4.40 -1.82 -7.81
CA ILE A 158 4.83 -0.81 -6.83
C ILE A 158 4.78 -1.39 -5.41
N THR A 159 3.74 -2.12 -5.04
CA THR A 159 3.70 -2.84 -3.75
C THR A 159 4.88 -3.81 -3.59
N THR A 160 5.24 -4.57 -4.63
CA THR A 160 6.40 -5.48 -4.60
C THR A 160 7.72 -4.72 -4.41
N LEU A 161 7.90 -3.58 -5.07
CA LEU A 161 9.08 -2.74 -4.92
C LEU A 161 9.16 -2.14 -3.51
N GLU A 162 8.05 -1.63 -2.98
CA GLU A 162 7.95 -1.12 -1.61
C GLU A 162 8.25 -2.22 -0.59
N TRP A 163 7.71 -3.41 -0.81
CA TRP A 163 7.98 -4.57 0.01
C TRP A 163 9.46 -4.95 -0.01
N THR A 164 10.09 -4.91 -1.19
CA THR A 164 11.52 -5.18 -1.35
C THR A 164 12.39 -4.14 -0.62
N ILE A 165 12.12 -2.86 -0.81
CA ILE A 165 12.91 -1.78 -0.20
C ILE A 165 12.81 -1.84 1.32
N ALA A 166 11.62 -2.14 1.85
CA ALA A 166 11.41 -2.34 3.28
C ALA A 166 12.26 -3.49 3.88
N LEU A 167 12.73 -4.42 3.04
CA LEU A 167 13.54 -5.57 3.44
C LEU A 167 15.05 -5.34 3.29
N MET A 168 15.49 -4.34 2.50
CA MET A 168 16.92 -4.09 2.22
C MET A 168 17.76 -3.72 3.45
N GLY A 169 17.14 -3.45 4.61
CA GLY A 169 17.84 -3.15 5.86
C GLY A 169 17.91 -4.30 6.88
N ARG A 170 17.50 -5.53 6.53
CA ARG A 170 17.51 -6.67 7.46
C ARG A 170 18.32 -7.85 6.93
N ASP A 171 19.14 -8.45 7.80
CA ASP A 171 19.94 -9.63 7.47
C ASP A 171 19.06 -10.84 7.12
N ALA A 172 19.58 -11.65 6.20
CA ALA A 172 18.96 -12.62 5.30
C ALA A 172 18.09 -13.76 5.89
N LYS A 173 17.66 -13.73 7.15
CA LYS A 173 16.64 -14.67 7.64
C LYS A 173 15.27 -14.01 7.57
N ILE A 174 14.56 -14.36 6.51
CA ILE A 174 13.20 -13.91 6.19
C ILE A 174 12.22 -14.69 7.08
N ASP A 175 12.37 -14.54 8.38
CA ASP A 175 11.41 -15.01 9.37
C ASP A 175 10.16 -14.14 9.27
N GLU A 176 8.99 -14.74 9.54
CA GLU A 176 7.59 -14.28 9.64
C GLU A 176 7.27 -12.77 9.61
N TYR A 177 8.16 -11.92 10.10
CA TYR A 177 8.16 -10.47 9.90
C TYR A 177 8.00 -10.05 8.44
N VAL A 178 8.62 -10.73 7.47
CA VAL A 178 8.57 -10.31 6.06
C VAL A 178 7.19 -10.51 5.44
N ALA A 179 6.55 -11.63 5.74
CA ALA A 179 5.16 -11.93 5.37
C ALA A 179 4.19 -10.90 5.96
N LEU A 180 4.47 -10.43 7.17
CA LEU A 180 3.62 -9.51 7.91
C LEU A 180 3.54 -8.11 7.28
N LEU A 181 4.59 -7.65 6.61
CA LEU A 181 4.66 -6.30 6.05
C LEU A 181 3.90 -6.14 4.74
N LEU A 182 3.56 -7.23 4.05
CA LEU A 182 2.76 -7.18 2.83
C LEU A 182 1.35 -6.62 3.10
N PHE A 183 0.73 -7.05 4.20
CA PHE A 183 -0.64 -6.67 4.54
C PHE A 183 -0.86 -5.16 4.70
N PRO A 184 -0.07 -4.43 5.52
CA PRO A 184 -0.23 -2.98 5.63
C PRO A 184 0.09 -2.26 4.32
N LEU A 185 1.12 -2.68 3.56
CA LEU A 185 1.45 -2.07 2.25
C LEU A 185 0.27 -2.20 1.28
N LEU A 186 -0.26 -3.41 1.13
CA LEU A 186 -1.37 -3.70 0.23
C LEU A 186 -2.64 -2.93 0.62
N ALA A 187 -2.95 -2.88 1.92
CA ALA A 187 -4.11 -2.15 2.43
C ALA A 187 -4.00 -0.64 2.23
N VAL A 188 -2.82 -0.07 2.48
CA VAL A 188 -2.55 1.36 2.28
C VAL A 188 -2.59 1.70 0.79
N ASN A 189 -1.92 0.94 -0.07
CA ASN A 189 -1.95 1.14 -1.52
C ASN A 189 -3.37 1.05 -2.08
N ALA A 190 -4.16 0.07 -1.62
CA ALA A 190 -5.56 -0.03 -2.01
C ALA A 190 -6.38 1.19 -1.57
N PHE A 191 -6.21 1.64 -0.31
CA PHE A 191 -6.85 2.86 0.18
C PHE A 191 -6.47 4.08 -0.68
N GLN A 192 -5.18 4.27 -0.93
CA GLN A 192 -4.68 5.42 -1.67
C GLN A 192 -5.22 5.44 -3.10
N LEU A 193 -5.16 4.31 -3.80
CA LEU A 193 -5.64 4.19 -5.17
C LEU A 193 -7.15 4.47 -5.28
N LEU A 194 -7.94 3.96 -4.32
CA LEU A 194 -9.40 4.07 -4.35
C LEU A 194 -9.91 5.43 -3.86
N MET A 195 -9.28 6.00 -2.83
CA MET A 195 -9.79 7.20 -2.14
C MET A 195 -9.25 8.50 -2.70
N LEU A 196 -8.11 8.50 -3.41
CA LEU A 196 -7.53 9.71 -3.98
C LEU A 196 -8.53 10.59 -4.75
N PRO A 197 -9.41 10.06 -5.65
CA PRO A 197 -10.37 10.90 -6.38
C PRO A 197 -11.30 11.70 -5.45
N LYS A 198 -11.77 11.08 -4.35
CA LYS A 198 -12.66 11.73 -3.38
C LYS A 198 -11.96 12.90 -2.67
N TYR A 199 -10.71 12.72 -2.26
CA TYR A 199 -9.95 13.78 -1.61
C TYR A 199 -9.55 14.91 -2.56
N ASN A 200 -9.34 14.59 -3.84
CA ASN A 200 -9.15 15.60 -4.89
C ASN A 200 -10.42 16.43 -5.12
N GLU A 201 -11.58 15.79 -5.24
CA GLU A 201 -12.87 16.49 -5.39
C GLU A 201 -13.17 17.40 -4.19
N GLN A 202 -12.99 16.89 -2.97
CA GLN A 202 -13.17 17.70 -1.76
C GLN A 202 -12.24 18.92 -1.74
N SER A 203 -11.03 18.78 -2.26
CA SER A 203 -10.07 19.88 -2.35
C SER A 203 -10.50 20.96 -3.35
N GLU A 204 -11.12 20.58 -4.46
CA GLU A 204 -11.68 21.53 -5.43
C GLU A 204 -12.85 22.31 -4.83
N ILE A 205 -13.74 21.64 -4.09
CA ILE A 205 -14.85 22.28 -3.36
C ILE A 205 -14.31 23.27 -2.31
N ASP A 206 -13.31 22.86 -1.53
CA ASP A 206 -12.71 23.72 -0.50
C ASP A 206 -12.04 24.96 -1.11
N ARG A 207 -11.39 24.82 -2.29
CA ARG A 207 -10.81 25.94 -3.03
C ARG A 207 -11.88 26.93 -3.49
N LYS A 208 -12.97 26.46 -4.11
CA LYS A 208 -14.09 27.30 -4.54
C LYS A 208 -14.68 28.10 -3.38
N ARG A 209 -14.95 27.44 -2.24
CA ARG A 209 -15.46 28.09 -1.02
C ARG A 209 -14.51 29.16 -0.48
N LEU A 210 -13.20 28.92 -0.57
CA LEU A 210 -12.19 29.87 -0.11
C LEU A 210 -12.15 31.11 -1.02
N ASP A 211 -12.27 30.93 -2.33
CA ASP A 211 -12.34 32.03 -3.30
C ASP A 211 -13.63 32.84 -3.17
N GLU A 212 -14.77 32.19 -2.92
CA GLU A 212 -16.04 32.86 -2.60
C GLU A 212 -15.91 33.73 -1.34
N ARG A 213 -15.31 33.20 -0.27
CA ARG A 213 -15.06 33.96 0.97
C ARG A 213 -14.13 35.15 0.73
N ARG A 214 -13.11 35.00 -0.12
CA ARG A 214 -12.20 36.09 -0.49
C ARG A 214 -12.90 37.18 -1.28
N LYS A 215 -13.78 36.81 -2.23
CA LYS A 215 -14.59 37.76 -3.00
C LYS A 215 -15.56 38.52 -2.11
N ALA A 216 -16.27 37.83 -1.21
CA ALA A 216 -17.18 38.46 -0.25
C ALA A 216 -16.47 39.47 0.65
N ARG A 217 -15.28 39.14 1.16
CA ARG A 217 -14.47 40.07 1.97
C ARG A 217 -14.02 41.32 1.19
N LYS A 218 -13.70 41.17 -0.09
CA LYS A 218 -13.34 42.30 -0.97
C LYS A 218 -14.52 43.19 -1.35
N GLN A 219 -15.74 42.67 -1.30
CA GLN A 219 -16.97 43.45 -1.55
C GLN A 219 -17.45 44.19 -0.29
N GLN A 220 -16.99 43.77 0.88
CA GLN A 220 -17.30 44.37 2.18
C GLN A 220 -16.24 45.38 2.66
N ALA A 221 -15.12 45.51 1.93
CA ALA A 221 -14.02 46.44 2.19
C ALA A 221 -14.01 47.52 1.09
#